data_AF-A0RX97-F1
#
_entry.id   AF-A0RX97-F1
#
_cell.length_a   1.000
_cell.length_b   1.000
_cell.length_c   1.000
_cell.angle_alpha   90.00
_cell.angle_beta   90.00
_cell.angle_gamma   90.00
#
_symmetry.space_group_name_H-M   'P 1'
#
loop_
_entity.id
_entity.type
_entity.pdbx_description
1 polymer ?
#
loop_
_entity_poly.entity_id
_entity_poly.type
_entity_poly.pdbx_seq_one_letter_code
_entity_poly.pdbx_strand_id
1 'polypeptide(L)'
;MPGLDHIHEKIMELAAEQGRLGSGVRVSYDKDAGVIKIAGEGASALSLARTGMTDVMELAYSAAEHHPLWALLYRSAEIAGTALDGWDAGLDADVLDDVKWSVEELGRAREKLAGDRK
;
A
#
# COMPACT_ATOMS: atom_id res chain seq x y z
N MET A 1 23.66 0.63 18.97
CA MET A 1 23.04 -0.33 18.03
C MET A 1 23.43 0.08 16.63
N PRO A 2 23.83 -0.84 15.73
CA PRO A 2 24.02 -0.48 14.33
C PRO A 2 22.68 0.02 13.74
N GLY A 3 22.73 1.14 13.01
CA GLY A 3 21.54 1.75 12.38
C GLY A 3 21.05 0.96 11.16
N LEU A 4 19.91 1.38 10.59
CA LEU A 4 19.30 0.77 9.41
C LEU A 4 20.25 0.69 8.21
N ASP A 5 21.18 1.64 8.05
CA ASP A 5 22.23 1.57 7.02
C ASP A 5 23.08 0.30 7.11
N HIS A 6 23.51 -0.08 8.32
CA HIS A 6 24.32 -1.29 8.52
C HIS A 6 23.49 -2.57 8.31
N ILE A 7 22.20 -2.53 8.64
CA ILE A 7 21.27 -3.64 8.36
C ILE A 7 21.10 -3.79 6.85
N HIS A 8 20.93 -2.68 6.13
CA HIS A 8 20.82 -2.66 4.67
C HIS A 8 22.08 -3.21 3.99
N GLU A 9 23.28 -2.80 4.42
CA GLU A 9 24.55 -3.34 3.91
C GLU A 9 24.60 -4.86 4.05
N LYS A 10 24.27 -5.40 5.22
CA LYS A 10 24.24 -6.86 5.45
C LYS A 10 23.19 -7.58 4.60
N ILE A 11 22.02 -6.98 4.39
CA ILE A 11 20.99 -7.54 3.51
C ILE A 11 21.50 -7.58 2.06
N MET A 12 22.22 -6.54 1.61
CA MET A 12 22.80 -6.49 0.26
C MET A 12 23.91 -7.52 0.07
N GLU A 13 24.76 -7.75 1.06
CA GLU A 13 25.77 -8.81 1.06
C GLU A 13 25.10 -10.19 0.89
N LEU A 14 24.08 -10.48 1.71
CA LEU A 14 23.32 -11.73 1.62
C LEU A 14 22.59 -11.88 0.28
N ALA A 15 21.98 -10.82 -0.24
CA ALA A 15 21.33 -10.82 -1.54
C ALA A 15 22.31 -11.12 -2.68
N ALA A 16 23.52 -10.57 -2.62
CA ALA A 16 24.58 -10.82 -3.60
C ALA A 16 25.10 -12.27 -3.54
N GLU A 17 25.21 -12.85 -2.34
CA GLU A 17 25.56 -14.26 -2.15
C GLU A 17 24.50 -15.20 -2.75
N GLN A 18 23.21 -14.94 -2.48
CA GLN A 18 22.11 -15.74 -3.02
C GLN A 18 21.97 -15.60 -4.54
N GLY A 19 22.19 -14.40 -5.09
CA GLY A 19 22.19 -14.19 -6.54
C GLY A 19 23.23 -15.04 -7.28
N ARG A 20 24.36 -15.37 -6.62
CA ARG A 20 25.36 -16.31 -7.17
C ARG A 20 24.91 -17.77 -7.14
N LEU A 21 23.91 -18.10 -6.32
CA LEU A 21 23.32 -19.43 -6.14
C LEU A 21 22.07 -19.66 -7.02
N GLY A 22 21.66 -18.67 -7.82
CA GLY A 22 20.58 -18.80 -8.79
C GLY A 22 19.20 -18.37 -8.30
N SER A 23 19.10 -17.74 -7.13
CA SER A 23 17.87 -17.12 -6.62
C SER A 23 18.06 -15.61 -6.39
N GLY A 24 17.30 -14.78 -7.10
CA GLY A 24 17.36 -13.33 -6.99
C GLY A 24 16.44 -12.77 -5.90
N VAL A 25 16.87 -11.68 -5.27
CA VAL A 25 15.97 -10.78 -4.52
C VAL A 25 16.22 -9.35 -4.95
N ARG A 26 15.16 -8.53 -4.96
CA ARG A 26 15.24 -7.08 -5.15
C ARG A 26 15.16 -6.40 -3.80
N VAL A 27 16.17 -5.63 -3.46
CA VAL A 27 16.24 -4.87 -2.21
C VAL A 27 16.18 -3.39 -2.56
N SER A 28 15.33 -2.63 -1.87
CA SER A 28 15.29 -1.17 -1.95
C SER A 28 15.30 -0.58 -0.54
N TYR A 29 16.00 0.53 -0.34
CA TYR A 29 16.05 1.23 0.93
C TYR A 29 15.64 2.69 0.74
N ASP A 30 14.50 3.03 1.34
CA ASP A 30 14.06 4.41 1.52
C ASP A 30 14.60 4.92 2.86
N LYS A 31 15.62 5.77 2.78
CA LYS A 31 16.32 6.30 3.96
C LYS A 31 15.44 7.27 4.76
N ASP A 32 14.65 8.07 4.06
CA ASP A 32 13.82 9.11 4.68
C ASP A 32 12.64 8.47 5.42
N ALA A 33 12.05 7.42 4.83
CA ALA A 33 11.01 6.63 5.49
C ALA A 33 11.56 5.62 6.51
N GLY A 34 12.86 5.31 6.48
CA GLY A 34 13.46 4.28 7.32
C GLY A 34 12.99 2.86 6.96
N VAL A 35 12.63 2.62 5.70
CA VAL A 35 12.03 1.36 5.23
C VAL A 35 12.96 0.64 4.27
N ILE A 36 13.32 -0.60 4.62
CA ILE A 36 13.97 -1.54 3.70
C ILE A 36 12.90 -2.50 3.19
N LYS A 37 12.75 -2.59 1.87
CA LYS A 37 11.83 -3.51 1.21
C LYS A 37 12.63 -4.58 0.47
N ILE A 38 12.27 -5.84 0.71
CA ILE A 38 12.87 -7.01 0.07
C ILE A 38 11.76 -7.74 -0.68
N ALA A 39 11.94 -7.90 -1.99
CA ALA A 39 11.01 -8.59 -2.87
C ALA A 39 11.69 -9.80 -3.50
N GLY A 40 11.05 -10.96 -3.46
CA GLY A 40 11.51 -12.14 -4.18
C GLY A 40 11.51 -11.92 -5.70
N GLU A 41 12.29 -12.71 -6.43
CA GLU A 41 12.38 -12.68 -7.89
C GLU A 41 11.02 -12.83 -8.59
N GLY A 42 10.14 -13.70 -8.06
CA GLY A 42 8.79 -13.92 -8.58
C GLY A 42 7.74 -12.88 -8.20
N ALA A 43 8.09 -11.87 -7.40
CA ALA A 43 7.13 -10.84 -6.99
C ALA A 43 6.76 -9.95 -8.18
N SER A 44 5.50 -10.02 -8.64
CA SER A 44 4.99 -9.14 -9.69
C SER A 44 4.76 -7.72 -9.16
N ALA A 45 4.68 -6.73 -10.05
CA ALA A 45 4.29 -5.37 -9.67
C ALA A 45 2.93 -5.34 -8.96
N LEU A 46 1.99 -6.20 -9.39
CA LEU A 46 0.68 -6.35 -8.76
C LEU A 46 0.79 -6.87 -7.32
N SER A 47 1.60 -7.91 -7.07
CA SER A 47 1.80 -8.42 -5.71
C SER A 47 2.42 -7.36 -4.78
N LEU A 48 3.37 -6.57 -5.28
CA LEU A 48 4.00 -5.50 -4.51
C LEU A 48 3.03 -4.36 -4.22
N ALA A 49 2.17 -4.02 -5.18
CA ALA A 49 1.12 -3.02 -4.99
C ALA A 49 0.11 -3.49 -3.93
N ARG A 50 -0.34 -4.75 -3.99
CA ARG A 50 -1.23 -5.34 -2.97
C ARG A 50 -0.59 -5.32 -1.58
N THR A 51 0.69 -5.69 -1.45
CA THR A 51 1.39 -5.61 -0.16
C THR A 51 1.49 -4.18 0.36
N GLY A 52 1.85 -3.20 -0.48
CA GLY A 52 1.90 -1.80 -0.05
C GLY A 52 0.52 -1.23 0.30
N MET A 53 -0.55 -1.75 -0.31
CA MET A 53 -1.92 -1.36 -0.01
C MET A 53 -2.33 -1.74 1.42
N THR A 54 -1.80 -2.84 1.97
CA THR A 54 -2.02 -3.24 3.37
C THR A 54 -1.61 -2.13 4.33
N ASP A 55 -0.42 -1.55 4.17
CA ASP A 55 0.07 -0.48 5.05
C ASP A 55 -0.84 0.77 4.99
N VAL A 56 -1.37 1.09 3.81
CA VAL A 56 -2.30 2.22 3.61
C VAL A 56 -3.66 1.93 4.26
N MET A 57 -4.18 0.71 4.12
CA MET A 57 -5.42 0.29 4.78
C MET A 57 -5.26 0.28 6.31
N GLU A 58 -4.14 -0.20 6.83
CA GLU A 58 -3.84 -0.17 8.26
C GLU A 58 -3.79 1.26 8.80
N LEU A 59 -3.16 2.20 8.08
CA LEU A 59 -3.18 3.62 8.45
C LEU A 59 -4.61 4.17 8.47
N ALA A 60 -5.40 3.84 7.44
CA ALA A 60 -6.79 4.29 7.31
C ALA A 60 -7.70 3.72 8.43
N TYR A 61 -7.47 2.48 8.86
CA TYR A 61 -8.24 1.84 9.93
C TYR A 61 -7.77 2.22 11.34
N SER A 62 -6.48 2.22 11.61
CA SER A 62 -5.94 2.27 12.98
C SER A 62 -5.69 3.69 13.50
N ALA A 63 -5.34 4.63 12.62
CA ALA A 63 -4.90 5.97 13.04
C ALA A 63 -5.89 7.08 12.64
N ALA A 64 -6.87 6.78 11.79
CA ALA A 64 -7.54 7.81 11.04
C ALA A 64 -8.98 8.11 11.48
N GLU A 65 -9.73 7.28 12.21
CA GLU A 65 -11.16 7.62 12.49
C GLU A 65 -11.40 9.04 13.11
N HIS A 66 -10.37 9.61 13.75
CA HIS A 66 -10.36 10.98 14.28
C HIS A 66 -9.69 12.05 13.40
N HIS A 67 -8.96 11.68 12.33
CA HIS A 67 -8.25 12.62 11.47
C HIS A 67 -9.17 13.18 10.36
N PRO A 68 -9.21 14.49 10.08
CA PRO A 68 -10.19 15.05 9.12
C PRO A 68 -10.18 14.39 7.73
N LEU A 69 -9.02 13.92 7.25
CA LEU A 69 -8.87 13.28 5.93
C LEU A 69 -9.16 11.78 5.92
N TRP A 70 -9.56 11.18 7.03
CA TRP A 70 -9.65 9.72 7.15
C TRP A 70 -10.63 9.09 6.19
N ALA A 71 -11.82 9.68 6.07
CA ALA A 71 -12.86 9.14 5.21
C ALA A 71 -12.43 9.21 3.74
N LEU A 72 -11.64 10.23 3.36
CA LEU A 72 -11.05 10.30 2.03
C LEU A 72 -10.00 9.21 1.81
N LEU A 73 -9.08 9.04 2.76
CA LEU A 73 -8.03 8.04 2.67
C LEU A 73 -8.62 6.63 2.63
N TYR A 74 -9.53 6.33 3.57
CA TYR A 74 -10.21 5.05 3.70
C TYR A 74 -10.96 4.67 2.43
N ARG A 75 -11.84 5.55 1.93
CA ARG A 75 -12.63 5.23 0.72
C ARG A 75 -11.77 5.11 -0.53
N SER A 76 -10.72 5.93 -0.65
CA SER A 76 -9.79 5.81 -1.78
C SER A 76 -9.00 4.50 -1.73
N ALA A 77 -8.58 4.11 -0.52
CA ALA A 77 -7.86 2.87 -0.25
C ALA A 77 -8.73 1.64 -0.52
N GLU A 78 -10.00 1.66 -0.10
CA GLU A 78 -10.99 0.63 -0.35
C GLU A 78 -11.21 0.42 -1.87
N ILE A 79 -11.42 1.50 -2.63
CA ILE A 79 -11.58 1.43 -4.08
C ILE A 79 -10.31 0.88 -4.76
N ALA A 80 -9.13 1.36 -4.36
CA ALA A 80 -7.86 0.89 -4.90
C ALA A 80 -7.61 -0.59 -4.58
N GLY A 81 -7.92 -1.04 -3.36
CA GLY A 81 -7.85 -2.43 -2.94
C GLY A 81 -8.74 -3.32 -3.79
N THR A 82 -10.02 -2.96 -3.94
CA THR A 82 -10.96 -3.69 -4.79
C THR A 82 -10.49 -3.79 -6.24
N ALA A 83 -9.96 -2.71 -6.82
CA ALA A 83 -9.41 -2.73 -8.17
C ALA A 83 -8.17 -3.63 -8.29
N LEU A 84 -7.31 -3.67 -7.27
CA LEU A 84 -6.16 -4.57 -7.22
C LEU A 84 -6.59 -6.03 -7.09
N ASP A 85 -7.63 -6.33 -6.33
CA ASP A 85 -8.13 -7.71 -6.14
C ASP A 85 -8.74 -8.28 -7.42
N GLY A 86 -9.53 -7.48 -8.14
CA GLY A 86 -10.11 -7.86 -9.44
C GLY A 86 -9.18 -7.71 -10.64
N TRP A 87 -7.89 -7.40 -10.46
CA TRP A 87 -6.99 -7.02 -11.56
C TRP A 87 -6.95 -8.01 -12.74
N ASP A 88 -6.88 -9.32 -12.46
CA ASP A 88 -6.79 -10.35 -13.49
C ASP A 88 -8.14 -10.94 -13.90
N ALA A 89 -9.14 -10.87 -13.02
CA ALA A 89 -10.44 -11.55 -13.20
C ALA A 89 -11.60 -10.60 -13.55
N GLY A 90 -11.36 -9.28 -13.46
CA GLY A 90 -12.41 -8.27 -13.49
C GLY A 90 -13.17 -8.19 -12.17
N LEU A 91 -14.14 -7.27 -12.12
CA LEU A 91 -15.06 -7.07 -11.01
C LEU A 91 -16.47 -7.47 -11.45
N ASP A 92 -17.19 -8.17 -10.59
CA ASP A 92 -18.60 -8.48 -10.83
C ASP A 92 -19.51 -7.28 -10.50
N ALA A 93 -20.80 -7.43 -10.78
CA ALA A 93 -21.78 -6.36 -10.60
C ALA A 93 -21.92 -5.94 -9.13
N ASP A 94 -21.86 -6.90 -8.20
CA ASP A 94 -22.01 -6.63 -6.78
C ASP A 94 -20.81 -5.81 -6.27
N VAL A 95 -19.60 -6.20 -6.67
CA VAL A 95 -18.37 -5.47 -6.34
C VAL A 95 -18.34 -4.08 -7.00
N LEU A 96 -18.87 -3.93 -8.22
CA LEU A 96 -19.00 -2.61 -8.85
C LEU A 96 -20.00 -1.71 -8.14
N ASP A 97 -21.08 -2.26 -7.58
CA ASP A 97 -22.02 -1.52 -6.75
C ASP A 97 -21.38 -1.07 -5.42
N ASP A 98 -20.54 -1.92 -4.81
CA ASP A 98 -19.73 -1.53 -3.64
C ASP A 98 -18.76 -0.38 -3.97
N VAL A 99 -18.06 -0.47 -5.11
CA VAL A 99 -17.17 0.62 -5.58
C VAL A 99 -17.96 1.92 -5.78
N LYS A 100 -19.15 1.84 -6.38
CA LYS A 100 -20.02 3.00 -6.55
C LYS A 100 -20.40 3.61 -5.20
N TRP A 101 -20.75 2.79 -4.21
CA TRP A 101 -21.03 3.26 -2.86
C TRP A 101 -19.83 3.96 -2.24
N SER A 102 -18.62 3.39 -2.35
CA SER A 102 -17.39 4.01 -1.84
C SER A 102 -17.09 5.36 -2.52
N VAL A 103 -17.40 5.50 -3.81
CA VAL A 103 -17.26 6.79 -4.53
C VAL A 103 -18.25 7.85 -4.01
N GLU A 104 -19.51 7.47 -3.75
CA GLU A 104 -20.49 8.39 -3.16
C GLU A 104 -20.05 8.87 -1.77
N GLU A 105 -19.54 7.95 -0.95
CA GLU A 105 -19.00 8.25 0.39
C GLU A 105 -17.78 9.18 0.32
N LEU A 106 -16.89 8.97 -0.65
CA LEU A 106 -15.76 9.87 -0.91
C LEU A 106 -16.26 11.28 -1.27
N GLY A 107 -17.32 11.38 -2.07
CA GLY A 107 -17.99 12.65 -2.38
C GLY A 107 -18.51 13.37 -1.13
N ARG A 108 -19.21 12.66 -0.24
CA ARG A 108 -19.71 13.19 1.05
C ARG A 108 -18.57 13.62 1.97
N ALA A 109 -17.50 12.84 2.06
CA ALA A 109 -16.31 13.17 2.85
C ALA A 109 -15.65 14.48 2.37
N ARG A 110 -15.52 14.66 1.05
CA ARG A 110 -15.02 15.91 0.45
C ARG A 110 -15.92 17.11 0.79
N GLU A 111 -17.23 16.96 0.70
CA GLU A 111 -18.18 18.04 0.99
C GLU A 111 -18.14 18.47 2.45
N LYS A 112 -18.05 17.52 3.38
CA LYS A 112 -17.86 17.80 4.81
C LYS A 112 -16.62 18.67 5.05
N LEU A 113 -15.48 18.27 4.46
CA LEU A 113 -14.23 19.03 4.56
C LEU A 113 -14.30 20.43 3.94
N ALA A 114 -15.12 20.62 2.91
CA ALA A 114 -15.34 21.93 2.31
C ALA A 114 -16.29 22.79 3.17
N GLY A 115 -17.27 22.17 3.82
CA GLY A 115 -18.20 22.82 4.75
C GLY A 115 -17.54 23.27 6.06
N ASP A 116 -16.61 22.47 6.60
CA ASP A 116 -15.87 22.75 7.83
C ASP A 116 -14.86 23.92 7.71
N ARG A 117 -14.67 24.47 6.50
CA ARG A 117 -13.78 25.61 6.20
C ARG A 117 -14.50 26.96 6.11
N LYS A 118 -15.81 27.01 6.38
CA LYS A 118 -16.60 28.25 6.45
C LYS A 118 -16.76 28.72 7.89
#